data_AF-A0A067FFX4-F1
#
_entry.id   AF-A0A067FFX4-F1
#
_cell.length_a   1.000
_cell.length_b   1.000
_cell.length_c   1.000
_cell.angle_alpha   90.00
_cell.angle_beta   90.00
_cell.angle_gamma   90.00
#
_symmetry.space_group_name_H-M   'P 1'
#
loop_
_entity.id
_entity.type
_entity.pdbx_description
1 polymer ?
#
loop_
_entity_poly.entity_id
_entity_poly.type
_entity_poly.pdbx_seq_one_letter_code
_entity_poly.pdbx_strand_id
1 'polypeptide(L)'
;MEGDIFSSAGNDAQVDDKILQIFQKSFGQVQDILDQNRLLINEINQNHESKVPDNLTRNVGLIKELNNNITRVVNLYADLSNSFTRSMEASSEGESAATLKSEGKASQKRIRSG
;
A
#
# COMPACT_ATOMS: atom_id res chain seq x y z
N MET A 1 -17.09 37.65 -7.62
CA MET A 1 -15.67 37.29 -7.83
C MET A 1 -15.50 35.93 -7.19
N GLU A 2 -16.07 34.91 -7.83
CA GLU A 2 -15.87 33.51 -7.51
C GLU A 2 -14.38 33.20 -7.68
N GLY A 3 -13.70 32.91 -6.57
CA GLY A 3 -12.30 32.53 -6.58
C GLY A 3 -12.14 31.11 -7.13
N ASP A 4 -11.17 30.96 -8.03
CA ASP A 4 -10.70 29.70 -8.61
C ASP A 4 -10.47 28.62 -7.53
N ILE A 5 -11.28 27.54 -7.59
CA ILE A 5 -11.11 26.30 -6.80
C ILE A 5 -10.27 25.26 -7.58
N PHE A 6 -9.71 25.62 -8.73
CA PHE A 6 -8.99 24.66 -9.58
C PHE A 6 -7.52 25.01 -9.66
N SER A 7 -6.68 24.48 -8.74
CA SER A 7 -5.23 24.31 -8.96
C SER A 7 -4.53 23.46 -7.89
N SER A 8 -5.12 22.34 -7.45
CA SER A 8 -4.39 21.31 -6.67
C SER A 8 -4.64 19.88 -7.15
N ALA A 9 -5.09 19.69 -8.39
CA ALA A 9 -5.38 18.35 -8.93
C ALA A 9 -4.16 17.65 -9.58
N GLY A 10 -3.00 18.31 -9.63
CA GLY A 10 -1.83 17.82 -10.37
C GLY A 10 -0.95 16.82 -9.62
N ASN A 11 -0.94 16.86 -8.28
CA ASN A 11 -0.08 15.99 -7.46
C ASN A 11 -0.82 14.74 -6.96
N ASP A 12 -2.10 14.85 -6.55
CA ASP A 12 -2.87 13.71 -6.05
C ASP A 12 -3.10 12.63 -7.13
N ALA A 13 -3.44 13.03 -8.36
CA ALA A 13 -3.63 12.07 -9.45
C ALA A 13 -2.37 11.24 -9.78
N GLN A 14 -1.18 11.83 -9.62
CA GLN A 14 0.08 11.12 -9.86
C GLN A 14 0.45 10.17 -8.69
N VAL A 15 0.04 10.50 -7.47
CA VAL A 15 0.21 9.65 -6.29
C VAL A 15 -0.71 8.42 -6.41
N ASP A 16 -1.96 8.62 -6.83
CA ASP A 16 -2.93 7.54 -7.06
C ASP A 16 -2.48 6.53 -8.12
N ASP A 17 -1.95 6.99 -9.25
CA ASP A 17 -1.45 6.11 -10.32
C ASP A 17 -0.29 5.21 -9.85
N LYS A 18 0.61 5.74 -9.01
CA LYS A 18 1.74 4.96 -8.47
C LYS A 18 1.26 3.88 -7.51
N ILE A 19 0.30 4.20 -6.66
CA ILE A 19 -0.32 3.24 -5.73
C ILE A 19 -1.01 2.13 -6.52
N LEU A 20 -1.78 2.47 -7.55
CA LEU A 20 -2.46 1.49 -8.42
C LEU A 20 -1.49 0.51 -9.07
N GLN A 21 -0.32 0.99 -9.53
CA GLN A 21 0.71 0.10 -10.07
C GLN A 21 1.27 -0.86 -9.03
N ILE A 22 1.47 -0.40 -7.79
CA ILE A 22 1.91 -1.27 -6.67
C ILE A 22 0.84 -2.34 -6.41
N PHE A 23 -0.44 -1.97 -6.34
CA PHE A 23 -1.55 -2.91 -6.19
C PHE A 23 -1.55 -3.97 -7.28
N GLN A 24 -1.54 -3.57 -8.55
CA GLN A 24 -1.57 -4.50 -9.69
C GLN A 24 -0.41 -5.49 -9.64
N LYS A 25 0.80 -5.01 -9.35
CA LYS A 25 1.98 -5.87 -9.24
C LYS A 25 1.87 -6.84 -8.05
N SER A 26 1.52 -6.34 -6.87
CA SER A 26 1.42 -7.18 -5.66
C SER A 26 0.33 -8.24 -5.80
N PHE A 27 -0.82 -7.90 -6.39
CA PHE A 27 -1.88 -8.88 -6.62
C PHE A 27 -1.49 -9.94 -7.64
N GLY A 28 -0.83 -9.57 -8.74
CA GLY A 28 -0.29 -10.54 -9.69
C GLY A 28 0.66 -11.53 -9.01
N GLN A 29 1.59 -11.01 -8.19
CA GLN A 29 2.53 -11.85 -7.43
C GLN A 29 1.83 -12.77 -6.43
N VAL A 30 0.82 -12.28 -5.70
CA VAL A 30 0.04 -13.11 -4.78
C VAL A 30 -0.68 -14.22 -5.56
N GLN A 31 -1.29 -13.89 -6.70
CA GLN A 31 -1.99 -14.87 -7.53
C GLN A 31 -1.03 -15.98 -8.02
N ASP A 32 0.14 -15.61 -8.54
CA ASP A 32 1.15 -16.59 -8.98
C ASP A 32 1.54 -17.55 -7.85
N ILE A 33 1.72 -17.04 -6.62
CA ILE A 33 2.06 -17.85 -5.44
C ILE A 33 0.89 -18.78 -5.05
N LEU A 34 -0.35 -18.30 -5.13
CA LEU A 34 -1.52 -19.11 -4.79
C LEU A 34 -1.78 -20.20 -5.85
N ASP A 35 -1.52 -19.91 -7.12
CA ASP A 35 -1.56 -20.90 -8.20
C ASP A 35 -0.49 -21.98 -7.98
N GLN A 36 0.72 -21.61 -7.54
CA GLN A 36 1.73 -22.58 -7.13
C GLN A 36 1.27 -23.42 -5.92
N ASN A 37 0.66 -22.80 -4.89
CA ASN A 37 0.10 -23.54 -3.76
C ASN A 37 -0.96 -24.55 -4.18
N ARG A 38 -1.80 -24.21 -5.17
CA ARG A 38 -2.78 -25.15 -5.72
C ARG A 38 -2.11 -26.39 -6.32
N LEU A 39 -1.01 -26.22 -7.04
CA LEU A 39 -0.24 -27.34 -7.59
C LEU A 39 0.41 -28.18 -6.47
N LEU A 40 1.03 -27.54 -5.48
CA LEU A 40 1.63 -28.22 -4.33
C LEU A 40 0.60 -29.06 -3.57
N ILE A 41 -0.59 -28.51 -3.31
CA ILE A 41 -1.68 -29.23 -2.63
C ILE A 41 -2.11 -30.45 -3.43
N ASN A 42 -2.24 -30.32 -4.75
CA ASN A 42 -2.59 -31.45 -5.61
C ASN A 42 -1.54 -32.57 -5.53
N GLU A 43 -0.24 -32.24 -5.57
CA GLU A 43 0.82 -33.22 -5.45
C GLU A 43 0.85 -33.87 -4.05
N ILE A 44 0.67 -33.06 -2.99
CA ILE A 44 0.57 -33.56 -1.61
C ILE A 44 -0.55 -34.59 -1.48
N ASN A 45 -1.71 -34.29 -2.05
CA ASN A 45 -2.87 -35.19 -2.04
C ASN A 45 -2.61 -36.48 -2.82
N GLN A 46 -2.02 -36.41 -4.02
CA GLN A 46 -1.65 -37.58 -4.81
C GLN A 46 -0.65 -38.48 -4.07
N ASN A 47 0.36 -37.88 -3.45
CA ASN A 47 1.33 -38.59 -2.62
C ASN A 47 0.65 -39.29 -1.43
N HIS A 48 -0.30 -38.62 -0.78
CA HIS A 48 -1.07 -39.17 0.34
C HIS A 48 -1.94 -40.36 -0.10
N GLU A 49 -2.64 -40.22 -1.22
CA GLU A 49 -3.49 -41.27 -1.80
C GLU A 49 -2.68 -42.51 -2.24
N SER A 50 -1.48 -42.29 -2.78
CA SER A 50 -0.59 -43.39 -3.22
C SER A 50 -0.09 -44.26 -2.07
N LYS A 51 -0.03 -43.73 -0.85
CA LYS A 51 0.51 -44.38 0.37
C LYS A 51 1.93 -44.94 0.23
N VAL A 52 2.68 -44.53 -0.79
CA VAL A 52 4.09 -44.90 -0.96
C VAL A 52 4.93 -44.16 0.09
N PRO A 53 5.70 -44.86 0.95
CA PRO A 53 6.44 -44.23 2.04
C PRO A 53 7.33 -43.06 1.59
N ASP A 54 8.06 -43.23 0.49
CA ASP A 54 8.95 -42.20 -0.05
C ASP A 54 8.20 -40.92 -0.47
N ASN A 55 6.99 -41.07 -1.02
CA ASN A 55 6.13 -39.95 -1.40
C ASN A 55 5.57 -39.21 -0.18
N LEU A 56 5.25 -39.95 0.88
CA LEU A 56 4.85 -39.34 2.15
C LEU A 56 6.00 -38.55 2.79
N THR A 57 7.24 -39.04 2.67
CA THR A 57 8.42 -38.27 3.09
C THR A 57 8.59 -37.01 2.25
N ARG A 58 8.36 -37.07 0.93
CA ARG A 58 8.38 -35.89 0.04
C ARG A 58 7.33 -34.83 0.45
N ASN A 59 6.16 -35.24 0.92
CA ASN A 59 5.13 -34.30 1.39
C ASN A 59 5.62 -33.36 2.50
N VAL A 60 6.57 -33.78 3.33
CA VAL A 60 7.15 -32.90 4.36
C VAL A 60 7.85 -31.70 3.72
N GLY A 61 8.54 -31.90 2.59
CA GLY A 61 9.17 -30.82 1.83
C GLY A 61 8.14 -29.93 1.14
N LEU A 62 7.15 -30.51 0.48
CA LEU A 62 6.09 -29.77 -0.21
C LEU A 62 5.26 -28.91 0.74
N ILE A 63 4.94 -29.42 1.94
CA ILE A 63 4.22 -28.65 2.97
C ILE A 63 5.07 -27.49 3.50
N LYS A 64 6.39 -27.68 3.65
CA LYS A 64 7.29 -26.57 4.00
C LYS A 64 7.29 -25.48 2.92
N GLU A 65 7.32 -25.86 1.65
CA GLU A 65 7.24 -24.92 0.53
C GLU A 65 5.91 -24.16 0.52
N LEU A 66 4.79 -24.86 0.71
CA LEU A 66 3.47 -24.28 0.84
C LEU A 66 3.41 -23.26 1.99
N ASN A 67 3.95 -23.60 3.17
CA ASN A 67 3.99 -22.69 4.31
C ASN A 67 4.84 -21.45 4.02
N ASN A 68 6.00 -21.61 3.37
CA ASN A 68 6.84 -20.48 2.97
C ASN A 68 6.12 -19.56 1.98
N ASN A 69 5.35 -20.13 1.05
CA ASN A 69 4.53 -19.36 0.12
C ASN A 69 3.45 -18.54 0.85
N ILE A 70 2.79 -19.11 1.87
CA ILE A 70 1.84 -18.36 2.70
C ILE A 70 2.54 -17.22 3.45
N THR A 71 3.72 -17.44 4.02
CA THR A 71 4.51 -16.35 4.64
C THR A 71 4.81 -15.23 3.64
N ARG A 72 5.17 -15.57 2.39
CA ARG A 72 5.41 -14.58 1.33
C ARG A 72 4.15 -13.79 0.99
N VAL A 73 2.99 -14.45 0.89
CA VAL A 73 1.70 -13.77 0.65
C VAL A 73 1.39 -12.79 1.77
N VAL A 74 1.57 -13.19 3.03
CA VAL A 74 1.37 -12.30 4.19
C VAL A 74 2.28 -11.08 4.10
N ASN A 75 3.55 -11.25 3.77
CA ASN A 75 4.50 -10.13 3.62
C ASN A 75 4.08 -9.18 2.48
N LEU A 76 3.67 -9.71 1.32
CA LEU A 76 3.20 -8.88 0.21
C LEU A 76 2.01 -8.02 0.60
N TYR A 77 1.06 -8.57 1.37
CA TYR A 77 -0.07 -7.79 1.88
C TYR A 77 0.34 -6.76 2.94
N ALA A 78 1.28 -7.09 3.81
CA ALA A 78 1.81 -6.14 4.79
C ALA A 78 2.49 -4.94 4.11
N ASP A 79 3.34 -5.20 3.12
CA ASP A 79 4.03 -4.18 2.33
C ASP A 79 3.03 -3.30 1.56
N LEU A 80 1.98 -3.91 1.01
CA LEU A 80 0.92 -3.22 0.30
C LEU A 80 0.13 -2.29 1.23
N SER A 81 -0.27 -2.78 2.40
CA SER A 81 -0.97 -1.99 3.42
C SER A 81 -0.12 -0.81 3.88
N ASN A 82 1.17 -1.04 4.17
CA ASN A 82 2.09 0.02 4.57
C ASN A 82 2.29 1.07 3.48
N SER A 83 2.39 0.63 2.22
CA SER A 83 2.52 1.54 1.08
C SER A 83 1.28 2.43 0.92
N PHE A 84 0.09 1.85 1.10
CA PHE A 84 -1.17 2.58 1.04
C PHE A 84 -1.30 3.62 2.17
N THR A 85 -1.07 3.22 3.43
CA THR A 85 -1.14 4.14 4.58
C THR A 85 -0.19 5.33 4.43
N ARG A 86 1.08 5.08 4.06
CA ARG A 86 2.06 6.14 3.83
C ARG A 86 1.65 7.11 2.73
N SER A 87 1.00 6.60 1.69
CA SER A 87 0.58 7.44 0.57
C SER A 87 -0.58 8.35 0.94
N MET A 88 -1.48 7.88 1.80
CA MET A 88 -2.60 8.67 2.31
C MET A 88 -2.13 9.75 3.29
N GLU A 89 -1.15 9.44 4.15
CA GLU A 89 -0.50 10.42 5.02
C GLU A 89 0.18 11.55 4.21
N ALA A 90 0.87 11.20 3.12
CA ALA A 90 1.54 12.17 2.25
C ALA A 90 0.57 13.11 1.50
N SER A 91 -0.67 12.68 1.23
CA SER A 91 -1.71 13.53 0.62
C SER A 91 -2.29 14.54 1.63
N SER A 92 -2.31 14.20 2.92
CA SER A 92 -2.87 15.07 3.99
C SER A 92 -1.96 16.24 4.42
N GLU A 93 -0.64 16.17 4.20
CA GLU A 93 0.30 17.19 4.68
C GLU A 93 0.32 18.49 3.84
N GLY A 94 -0.42 18.55 2.73
CA GLY A 94 -0.48 19.71 1.82
C GLY A 94 -1.42 20.85 2.25
N GLU A 95 -2.35 20.64 3.18
CA GLU A 95 -3.41 21.63 3.48
C GLU A 95 -3.15 22.56 4.68
N SER A 96 -2.05 22.40 5.41
CA SER A 96 -1.86 23.11 6.71
C SER A 96 -0.82 24.24 6.72
N ALA A 97 -0.28 24.69 5.58
CA ALA A 97 0.84 25.65 5.56
C ALA A 97 0.51 27.07 5.02
N ALA A 98 -0.76 27.45 4.85
CA ALA A 98 -1.12 28.73 4.21
C ALA A 98 -2.17 29.58 4.95
N THR A 99 -2.16 29.59 6.27
CA THR A 99 -2.88 30.61 7.07
C THR A 99 -1.99 30.87 8.28
N LEU A 100 -1.10 31.87 8.33
CA LEU A 100 -1.39 33.28 8.54
C LEU A 100 -0.07 34.06 8.37
N LYS A 101 0.24 34.56 7.17
CA LYS A 101 1.23 35.63 7.00
C LYS A 101 0.58 36.73 6.15
N SER A 102 -0.18 37.61 6.78
CA SER A 102 -0.43 38.94 6.24
C SER A 102 0.17 39.99 7.18
N GLU A 103 1.36 40.44 6.81
CA GLU A 103 1.94 41.69 7.30
C GLU A 103 1.06 42.87 6.88
N GLY A 104 0.97 43.89 7.74
CA GLY A 104 0.30 45.14 7.41
C GLY A 104 0.52 46.23 8.45
N LYS A 105 1.74 46.79 8.49
CA LYS A 105 2.10 48.04 9.19
C LYS A 105 1.03 49.14 8.99
N ALA A 106 0.56 49.74 10.07
CA ALA A 106 -0.08 51.06 10.03
C ALA A 106 0.52 51.97 11.11
N SER A 107 1.27 52.95 10.63
CA SER A 107 1.98 53.98 11.36
C SER A 107 1.03 54.97 12.06
N GLN A 108 1.46 55.44 13.23
CA GLN A 108 1.24 56.78 13.82
C GLN A 108 0.04 57.62 13.37
N LYS A 109 -0.83 57.99 14.32
CA LYS A 109 -1.21 59.41 14.53
C LYS A 109 -1.69 59.67 15.96
N ARG A 110 -1.06 60.69 16.56
CA ARG A 110 -1.35 61.32 17.86
C ARG A 110 -2.79 61.83 17.93
N ILE A 111 -3.44 61.71 19.09
CA ILE A 111 -4.40 62.71 19.60
C ILE A 111 -4.20 62.85 21.12
N ARG A 112 -3.84 64.06 21.55
CA ARG A 112 -3.98 64.56 22.93
C ARG A 112 -5.17 65.54 22.96
N SER A 113 -5.92 65.50 24.05
CA SER A 113 -6.67 66.56 24.75
C SER A 113 -7.89 65.88 25.39
N GLY A 114 -8.32 66.21 26.59
CA GLY A 114 -8.05 67.31 27.51
C GLY A 114 -9.22 67.31 28.48
#